data_AF-A0A960KT22-F1
#
_entry.id   AF-A0A960KT22-F1
#
_cell.length_a   1.000
_cell.length_b   1.000
_cell.length_c   1.000
_cell.angle_alpha   90.00
_cell.angle_beta   90.00
_cell.angle_gamma   90.00
#
_symmetry.space_group_name_H-M   'P 1'
#
loop_
_entity.id
_entity.type
_entity.pdbx_description
1 polymer ?
#
loop_
_entity_poly.entity_id
_entity_poly.type
_entity_poly.pdbx_seq_one_letter_code
_entity_poly.pdbx_strand_id
1 'polypeptide(L)'
;LEESGLNPGDLLLARVDKIQPAMGAAFLQCGEHSLMLRREQTYLWRDKLLVGDAAFSLLKVGQSHWVQVIRVAEGRKNPLVTTQIKWKDWGLIWVWPGERTSFSKKWQGPHQSPLSLDPPAEVGVIWRSAAQSQSPDALKQAWLRLEAQWQAVREVAQHRKTDLVKPVNPVTEWLLENGSDLDQVIVEGDALAETLTHFWQSATHRPLVKVHQGPGLLRDVYKLESAFSSFLQSKIWLPSGGYLEIKPGQALTVFDVNSGKGSGGRKPGLALKTNLEAALEVARQILLRDIGGLIVIDFIDLKSAEDRHKVEQQFQAALSFDTAKRQIQPISALGLLEMSRQKREMGFLHQHAVDCPVCKGSGQVRSLLSRAYALYDQALRRGVKDEPIILMVRPPLLHWFQNHGAKILEALHQLFPAGVEVKQAFADNPEGVEIGTRS
;
A
#
# COMPACT_ATOMS: atom_id res chain seq x y z
N LEU A 1 -6.60 0.94 18.40
CA LEU A 1 -6.46 2.24 17.71
C LEU A 1 -7.27 2.12 16.43
N GLU A 2 -8.59 2.16 16.57
CA GLU A 2 -9.51 2.27 15.43
C GLU A 2 -9.58 3.76 15.12
N GLU A 3 -8.77 4.24 14.18
CA GLU A 3 -9.19 5.43 13.46
C GLU A 3 -10.49 5.05 12.75
N SER A 4 -11.55 5.80 13.04
CA SER A 4 -12.88 5.69 12.46
C SER A 4 -12.84 5.97 10.95
N GLY A 5 -12.33 5.00 10.20
CA GLY A 5 -12.20 5.01 8.76
C GLY A 5 -12.90 3.81 8.12
N LEU A 6 -13.44 4.03 6.93
CA LEU A 6 -13.92 2.95 6.06
C LEU A 6 -12.76 2.05 5.65
N ASN A 7 -13.01 0.75 5.56
CA ASN A 7 -12.08 -0.24 5.02
C ASN A 7 -12.56 -0.74 3.64
N PRO A 8 -11.64 -1.17 2.76
CA PRO A 8 -12.03 -1.91 1.55
C PRO A 8 -12.86 -3.14 1.92
N GLY A 9 -14.00 -3.31 1.24
CA GLY A 9 -14.94 -4.39 1.48
C GLY A 9 -16.12 -4.03 2.39
N ASP A 10 -16.04 -2.93 3.14
CA ASP A 10 -17.12 -2.48 4.03
C ASP A 10 -18.43 -2.29 3.26
N LEU A 11 -19.53 -2.70 3.88
CA LEU A 11 -20.87 -2.57 3.32
C LEU A 11 -21.64 -1.42 3.97
N LEU A 12 -22.12 -0.52 3.13
CA LEU A 12 -22.81 0.71 3.49
C LEU A 12 -24.18 0.77 2.84
N LEU A 13 -25.11 1.49 3.49
CA LEU A 13 -26.36 1.91 2.86
C LEU A 13 -26.29 3.41 2.60
N ALA A 14 -25.98 3.79 1.37
CA ALA A 14 -25.67 5.18 1.03
C ALA A 14 -26.76 5.81 0.17
N ARG A 15 -27.07 7.09 0.45
CA ARG A 15 -28.09 7.85 -0.28
C ARG A 15 -27.46 8.63 -1.42
N VAL A 16 -28.01 8.54 -2.63
CA VAL A 16 -27.55 9.35 -3.77
C VAL A 16 -27.83 10.82 -3.48
N ASP A 17 -26.77 11.61 -3.35
CA ASP A 17 -26.85 13.05 -3.13
C ASP A 17 -26.86 13.81 -4.47
N LYS A 18 -25.94 13.43 -5.37
CA LYS A 18 -25.78 14.12 -6.66
C LYS A 18 -25.39 13.15 -7.76
N ILE A 19 -25.89 13.37 -8.97
CA ILE A 19 -25.48 12.63 -10.17
C ILE A 19 -24.80 13.60 -11.12
N GLN A 20 -23.60 13.26 -11.60
CA GLN A 20 -22.84 14.05 -12.57
C GLN A 20 -22.54 13.20 -13.83
N PRO A 21 -23.47 13.18 -14.81
CA PRO A 21 -23.32 12.36 -16.02
C PRO A 21 -22.07 12.69 -16.84
N ALA A 22 -21.68 13.97 -16.92
CA ALA A 22 -20.48 14.41 -17.64
C ALA A 22 -19.18 13.79 -17.10
N MET A 23 -19.14 13.47 -15.80
CA MET A 23 -18.02 12.76 -15.17
C MET A 23 -18.21 11.24 -15.14
N GLY A 24 -19.39 10.74 -15.56
CA GLY A 24 -19.76 9.34 -15.40
C GLY A 24 -19.78 8.89 -13.93
N ALA A 25 -20.17 9.77 -13.00
CA ALA A 25 -20.10 9.52 -11.57
C ALA A 25 -21.33 10.03 -10.82
N ALA A 26 -21.69 9.35 -9.74
CA ALA A 26 -22.66 9.77 -8.74
C ALA A 26 -21.98 9.90 -7.38
N PHE A 27 -22.40 10.88 -6.60
CA PHE A 27 -21.94 11.09 -5.24
C PHE A 27 -23.03 10.62 -4.28
N LEU A 28 -22.62 9.80 -3.32
CA LEU A 28 -23.51 9.24 -2.32
C LEU A 28 -23.08 9.71 -0.94
N GLN A 29 -24.04 9.93 -0.06
CA GLN A 29 -23.83 10.32 1.33
C GLN A 29 -24.16 9.14 2.25
N CYS A 30 -23.30 8.93 3.24
CA CYS A 30 -23.40 7.86 4.22
C CYS A 30 -22.81 8.37 5.54
N GLY A 31 -23.66 8.86 6.44
CA GLY A 31 -23.22 9.57 7.65
C GLY A 31 -22.37 10.79 7.29
N GLU A 32 -21.14 10.84 7.81
CA GLU A 32 -20.16 11.88 7.49
C GLU A 32 -19.38 11.62 6.19
N HIS A 33 -19.47 10.42 5.63
CA HIS A 33 -18.70 10.04 4.45
C HIS A 33 -19.40 10.45 3.15
N SER A 34 -18.69 11.22 2.33
CA SER A 34 -19.04 11.47 0.93
C SER A 34 -18.34 10.47 0.03
N LEU A 35 -19.11 9.64 -0.66
CA LEU A 35 -18.66 8.51 -1.47
C LEU A 35 -18.81 8.81 -2.96
N MET A 36 -17.99 8.18 -3.78
CA MET A 36 -18.09 8.26 -5.24
C MET A 36 -18.43 6.90 -5.84
N LEU A 37 -19.54 6.82 -6.56
CA LEU A 37 -19.93 5.67 -7.38
C LEU A 37 -19.70 6.02 -8.85
N ARG A 38 -18.85 5.25 -9.52
CA ARG A 38 -18.66 5.41 -10.97
C ARG A 38 -19.66 4.59 -11.75
N ARG A 39 -19.97 5.06 -12.95
CA ARG A 39 -20.85 4.39 -13.90
C ARG A 39 -20.45 2.93 -14.14
N GLU A 40 -19.17 2.66 -14.39
CA GLU A 40 -18.67 1.29 -14.60
C GLU A 40 -18.76 0.38 -13.36
N GLN A 41 -18.95 0.99 -12.17
CA GLN A 41 -19.13 0.30 -10.90
C GLN A 41 -20.60 0.23 -10.47
N THR A 42 -21.54 0.61 -11.35
CA THR A 42 -22.97 0.61 -11.07
C THR A 42 -23.64 -0.62 -11.65
N TYR A 43 -24.28 -1.37 -10.77
CA TYR A 43 -25.01 -2.61 -11.01
C TYR A 43 -26.37 -2.54 -10.33
N LEU A 44 -27.44 -2.86 -11.04
CA LEU A 44 -28.79 -2.90 -10.50
C LEU A 44 -29.51 -4.14 -11.01
N TRP A 45 -30.38 -4.73 -10.18
CA TRP A 45 -31.27 -5.80 -10.59
C TRP A 45 -32.66 -5.25 -10.94
N ARG A 46 -33.15 -5.56 -12.14
CA ARG A 46 -34.53 -5.30 -12.60
C ARG A 46 -34.94 -6.38 -13.59
N ASP A 47 -35.39 -7.52 -13.06
CA ASP A 47 -35.69 -8.78 -13.78
C ASP A 47 -34.47 -9.44 -14.46
N LYS A 48 -33.45 -8.65 -14.77
CA LYS A 48 -32.12 -9.01 -15.26
C LYS A 48 -31.07 -8.11 -14.61
N LEU A 49 -29.81 -8.50 -14.71
CA LEU A 49 -28.70 -7.66 -14.29
C LEU A 49 -28.51 -6.50 -15.28
N LEU A 50 -28.48 -5.28 -14.74
CA LEU A 50 -28.10 -4.08 -15.46
C LEU A 50 -26.72 -3.65 -14.98
N VAL A 51 -25.85 -3.24 -15.91
CA VAL A 51 -24.47 -2.83 -15.64
C VAL A 51 -24.15 -1.55 -16.39
N GLY A 52 -23.29 -0.69 -15.83
CA GLY A 52 -22.76 0.45 -16.55
C GLY A 52 -23.83 1.50 -16.84
N ASP A 53 -23.88 2.00 -18.08
CA ASP A 53 -24.85 3.02 -18.53
C ASP A 53 -26.31 2.62 -18.25
N ALA A 54 -26.67 1.34 -18.47
CA ALA A 54 -28.03 0.85 -18.28
C ALA A 54 -28.48 0.90 -16.81
N ALA A 55 -27.57 0.65 -15.87
CA ALA A 55 -27.85 0.75 -14.44
C ALA A 55 -27.74 2.21 -13.95
N PHE A 56 -26.69 2.92 -14.39
CA PHE A 56 -26.40 4.28 -13.95
C PHE A 56 -27.50 5.28 -14.33
N SER A 57 -28.10 5.14 -15.52
CA SER A 57 -29.21 5.98 -15.97
C SER A 57 -30.48 5.85 -15.12
N LEU A 58 -30.59 4.80 -14.31
CA LEU A 58 -31.75 4.53 -13.44
C LEU A 58 -31.58 5.06 -12.02
N LEU A 59 -30.39 5.57 -11.67
CA LEU A 59 -30.14 6.20 -10.38
C LEU A 59 -30.98 7.47 -10.23
N LYS A 60 -31.52 7.68 -9.03
CA LYS A 60 -32.27 8.89 -8.69
C LYS A 60 -31.69 9.54 -7.45
N VAL A 61 -31.58 10.87 -7.49
CA VAL A 61 -31.22 11.66 -6.32
C VAL A 61 -32.22 11.38 -5.19
N GLY A 62 -31.69 11.19 -3.99
CA GLY A 62 -32.44 10.87 -2.79
C GLY A 62 -32.68 9.37 -2.57
N GLN A 63 -32.41 8.51 -3.55
CA GLN A 63 -32.57 7.04 -3.39
C GLN A 63 -31.37 6.44 -2.64
N SER A 64 -31.62 5.53 -1.72
CA SER A 64 -30.58 4.76 -1.05
C SER A 64 -30.24 3.48 -1.81
N HIS A 65 -28.95 3.16 -1.87
CA HIS A 65 -28.42 1.94 -2.49
C HIS A 65 -27.40 1.30 -1.54
N TRP A 66 -27.38 -0.02 -1.53
CA TRP A 66 -26.28 -0.77 -0.96
C TRP A 66 -25.02 -0.51 -1.76
N VAL A 67 -23.94 -0.17 -1.07
CA VAL A 67 -22.65 0.03 -1.71
C VAL A 67 -21.53 -0.64 -0.92
N GLN A 68 -20.64 -1.30 -1.63
CA GLN A 68 -19.42 -1.87 -1.07
C GLN A 68 -18.24 -0.95 -1.37
N VAL A 69 -17.43 -0.68 -0.35
CA VAL A 69 -16.20 0.11 -0.51
C VAL A 69 -15.19 -0.69 -1.33
N ILE A 70 -14.77 -0.13 -2.46
CA ILE A 70 -13.66 -0.67 -3.26
C ILE A 70 -12.34 -0.04 -2.81
N ARG A 71 -12.36 1.28 -2.60
CA ARG A 71 -11.20 2.11 -2.29
C ARG A 71 -11.54 3.10 -1.19
N VAL A 72 -10.64 3.25 -0.23
CA VAL A 72 -10.75 4.26 0.84
C VAL A 72 -10.37 5.66 0.35
N ALA A 73 -10.65 6.70 1.13
CA ALA A 73 -10.24 8.06 0.77
C ALA A 73 -8.71 8.16 0.68
N GLU A 74 -8.20 8.82 -0.36
CA GLU A 74 -6.77 9.08 -0.53
C GLU A 74 -6.58 10.59 -0.76
N GLY A 75 -6.02 11.27 0.24
CA GLY A 75 -5.86 12.72 0.23
C GLY A 75 -7.21 13.45 0.08
N ARG A 76 -7.43 14.12 -1.06
CA ARG A 76 -8.68 14.86 -1.36
C ARG A 76 -9.70 14.04 -2.16
N LYS A 77 -9.43 12.77 -2.46
CA LYS A 77 -10.32 11.93 -3.26
C LYS A 77 -11.32 11.21 -2.35
N ASN A 78 -12.59 11.25 -2.73
CA ASN A 78 -13.65 10.49 -2.07
C ASN A 78 -13.40 8.97 -2.20
N PRO A 79 -13.80 8.15 -1.20
CA PRO A 79 -13.82 6.70 -1.32
C PRO A 79 -14.60 6.25 -2.57
N LEU A 80 -14.05 5.26 -3.28
CA LEU A 80 -14.73 4.66 -4.44
C LEU A 80 -15.57 3.48 -3.97
N VAL A 81 -16.82 3.43 -4.41
CA VAL A 81 -17.76 2.36 -4.07
C VAL A 81 -18.38 1.72 -5.32
N THR A 82 -18.94 0.53 -5.15
CA THR A 82 -19.75 -0.18 -6.15
C THR A 82 -21.09 -0.60 -5.54
N THR A 83 -22.14 -0.69 -6.36
CA THR A 83 -23.41 -1.31 -5.92
C THR A 83 -23.42 -2.83 -6.07
N GLN A 84 -22.35 -3.44 -6.61
CA GLN A 84 -22.19 -4.90 -6.64
C GLN A 84 -21.39 -5.39 -5.44
N ILE A 85 -22.10 -5.94 -4.48
CA ILE A 85 -21.57 -6.59 -3.29
C ILE A 85 -20.93 -7.92 -3.69
N LYS A 86 -19.70 -8.13 -3.23
CA LYS A 86 -18.96 -9.38 -3.40
C LYS A 86 -18.45 -9.84 -2.05
N TRP A 87 -18.80 -11.06 -1.68
CA TRP A 87 -18.28 -11.71 -0.49
C TRP A 87 -17.60 -13.01 -0.85
N LYS A 88 -16.37 -13.15 -0.39
CA LYS A 88 -15.54 -14.31 -0.67
C LYS A 88 -15.68 -15.30 0.49
N ASP A 89 -15.58 -16.57 0.16
CA ASP A 89 -15.32 -17.63 1.12
C ASP A 89 -14.40 -18.68 0.44
N TRP A 90 -14.17 -19.81 1.09
CA TRP A 90 -13.38 -20.93 0.55
C TRP A 90 -13.97 -21.41 -0.76
N GLY A 91 -13.20 -21.24 -1.84
CA GLY A 91 -13.55 -21.76 -3.17
C GLY A 91 -14.62 -20.98 -3.95
N LEU A 92 -15.37 -20.05 -3.35
CA LEU A 92 -16.41 -19.31 -4.09
C LEU A 92 -16.54 -17.84 -3.67
N ILE A 93 -17.20 -17.06 -4.52
CA ILE A 93 -17.57 -15.68 -4.26
C ILE A 93 -19.07 -15.54 -4.51
N TRP A 94 -19.78 -15.07 -3.51
CA TRP A 94 -21.18 -14.67 -3.58
C TRP A 94 -21.27 -13.24 -4.12
N VAL A 95 -22.18 -12.99 -5.06
CA VAL A 95 -22.28 -11.71 -5.77
C VAL A 95 -23.73 -11.24 -5.83
N TRP A 96 -23.98 -9.98 -5.44
CA TRP A 96 -25.28 -9.34 -5.59
C TRP A 96 -25.17 -7.85 -5.93
N PRO A 97 -25.94 -7.32 -6.90
CA PRO A 97 -26.68 -8.10 -7.89
C PRO A 97 -25.69 -8.81 -8.83
N GLY A 98 -26.03 -10.04 -9.22
CA GLY A 98 -25.21 -10.88 -10.08
C GLY A 98 -26.05 -11.74 -11.02
N GLU A 99 -25.44 -12.23 -12.08
CA GLU A 99 -26.02 -13.28 -12.93
C GLU A 99 -25.54 -14.66 -12.50
N ARG A 100 -26.20 -15.70 -13.04
CA ARG A 100 -25.89 -17.10 -12.75
C ARG A 100 -24.41 -17.44 -13.01
N THR A 101 -23.99 -18.58 -12.47
CA THR A 101 -22.61 -19.02 -12.23
C THR A 101 -21.54 -18.60 -13.24
N SER A 102 -20.43 -18.07 -12.70
CA SER A 102 -19.19 -17.73 -13.41
C SER A 102 -17.98 -18.45 -12.80
N PHE A 103 -16.84 -18.45 -13.51
CA PHE A 103 -15.60 -19.10 -13.08
C PHE A 103 -14.41 -18.14 -13.09
N SER A 104 -13.46 -18.35 -12.18
CA SER A 104 -12.18 -17.63 -12.16
C SER A 104 -11.45 -17.75 -13.51
N LYS A 105 -10.75 -16.70 -13.93
CA LYS A 105 -9.84 -16.76 -15.10
C LYS A 105 -8.71 -17.78 -14.95
N LYS A 106 -8.40 -18.17 -13.70
CA LYS A 106 -7.40 -19.20 -13.37
C LYS A 106 -8.00 -20.61 -13.26
N TRP A 107 -9.30 -20.78 -13.53
CA TRP A 107 -9.96 -22.08 -13.49
C TRP A 107 -9.37 -23.00 -14.56
N GLN A 108 -9.04 -24.22 -14.17
CA GLN A 108 -8.52 -25.24 -15.09
C GLN A 108 -9.57 -26.32 -15.33
N GLY A 109 -9.67 -26.82 -16.57
CA GLY A 109 -10.62 -27.87 -16.91
C GLY A 109 -12.02 -27.34 -17.28
N PRO A 110 -13.03 -28.22 -17.37
CA PRO A 110 -14.36 -27.84 -17.83
C PRO A 110 -15.02 -26.85 -16.86
N HIS A 111 -15.77 -25.89 -17.41
CA HIS A 111 -16.59 -24.93 -16.67
C HIS A 111 -17.87 -25.59 -16.10
N GLN A 112 -17.68 -26.69 -15.37
CA GLN A 112 -18.73 -27.41 -14.68
C GLN A 112 -18.70 -27.02 -13.19
N SER A 113 -19.87 -26.69 -12.65
CA SER A 113 -19.96 -26.33 -11.23
C SER A 113 -19.63 -27.55 -10.35
N PRO A 114 -18.76 -27.41 -9.33
CA PRO A 114 -18.41 -28.50 -8.42
C PRO A 114 -19.58 -28.98 -7.57
N LEU A 115 -20.59 -28.12 -7.36
CA LEU A 115 -21.89 -28.52 -6.83
C LEU A 115 -23.03 -27.74 -7.48
N SER A 116 -24.22 -28.32 -7.48
CA SER A 116 -25.44 -27.64 -7.89
C SER A 116 -25.90 -26.72 -6.77
N LEU A 117 -25.86 -25.42 -7.03
CA LEU A 117 -26.45 -24.38 -6.19
C LEU A 117 -27.73 -23.87 -6.85
N ASP A 118 -28.72 -23.52 -6.03
CA ASP A 118 -29.95 -22.86 -6.49
C ASP A 118 -30.01 -21.43 -5.93
N PRO A 119 -29.16 -20.52 -6.44
CA PRO A 119 -29.15 -19.14 -5.97
C PRO A 119 -30.43 -18.42 -6.41
N PRO A 120 -30.91 -17.44 -5.61
CA PRO A 120 -31.94 -16.50 -6.07
C PRO A 120 -31.58 -15.85 -7.41
N ALA A 121 -32.56 -15.44 -8.21
CA ALA A 121 -32.33 -14.94 -9.56
C ALA A 121 -31.35 -13.76 -9.62
N GLU A 122 -31.40 -12.87 -8.63
CA GLU A 122 -30.53 -11.70 -8.47
C GLU A 122 -29.13 -11.99 -7.89
N VAL A 123 -28.84 -13.24 -7.54
CA VAL A 123 -27.59 -13.66 -6.89
C VAL A 123 -26.75 -14.47 -7.86
N GLY A 124 -25.49 -14.09 -7.97
CA GLY A 124 -24.48 -14.80 -8.74
C GLY A 124 -23.48 -15.54 -7.86
N VAL A 125 -22.85 -16.55 -8.46
CA VAL A 125 -21.75 -17.31 -7.84
C VAL A 125 -20.54 -17.30 -8.76
N ILE A 126 -19.37 -16.94 -8.24
CA ILE A 126 -18.10 -17.07 -8.95
C ILE A 126 -17.27 -18.16 -8.29
N TRP A 127 -17.02 -19.26 -9.01
CA TRP A 127 -16.12 -20.32 -8.54
C TRP A 127 -14.66 -19.87 -8.64
N ARG A 128 -13.95 -19.87 -7.51
CA ARG A 128 -12.50 -19.60 -7.42
C ARG A 128 -11.74 -20.86 -7.83
N SER A 129 -10.51 -20.73 -8.32
CA SER A 129 -9.66 -21.90 -8.63
C SER A 129 -9.43 -22.80 -7.40
N ALA A 130 -9.42 -22.21 -6.20
CA ALA A 130 -9.37 -22.93 -4.94
C ALA A 130 -10.56 -23.89 -4.73
N ALA A 131 -11.69 -23.74 -5.43
CA ALA A 131 -12.81 -24.69 -5.31
C ALA A 131 -12.44 -26.10 -5.77
N GLN A 132 -11.47 -26.21 -6.70
CA GLN A 132 -11.09 -27.49 -7.30
C GLN A 132 -10.42 -28.43 -6.31
N SER A 133 -9.89 -27.91 -5.19
CA SER A 133 -9.29 -28.70 -4.10
C SER A 133 -10.20 -28.83 -2.88
N GLN A 134 -11.43 -28.31 -2.93
CA GLN A 134 -12.36 -28.34 -1.79
C GLN A 134 -13.38 -29.47 -1.94
N SER A 135 -13.81 -30.04 -0.82
CA SER A 135 -14.92 -31.00 -0.83
C SER A 135 -16.26 -30.31 -1.18
N PRO A 136 -17.21 -31.01 -1.82
CA PRO A 136 -18.55 -30.47 -2.09
C PRO A 136 -19.27 -29.98 -0.83
N ASP A 137 -19.09 -30.67 0.30
CA ASP A 137 -19.67 -30.27 1.59
C ASP A 137 -19.07 -28.96 2.12
N ALA A 138 -17.74 -28.79 2.03
CA ALA A 138 -17.06 -27.56 2.41
C ALA A 138 -17.58 -26.37 1.60
N LEU A 139 -17.72 -26.53 0.28
CA LEU A 139 -18.25 -25.50 -0.62
C LEU A 139 -19.73 -25.20 -0.33
N LYS A 140 -20.55 -26.21 -0.01
CA LYS A 140 -21.95 -26.01 0.39
C LYS A 140 -22.06 -25.23 1.70
N GLN A 141 -21.22 -25.52 2.69
CA GLN A 141 -21.18 -24.78 3.95
C GLN A 141 -20.73 -23.33 3.73
N ALA A 142 -19.75 -23.11 2.84
CA ALA A 142 -19.33 -21.77 2.44
C ALA A 142 -20.47 -20.96 1.82
N TRP A 143 -21.22 -21.56 0.90
CA TRP A 143 -22.42 -20.95 0.34
C TRP A 143 -23.44 -20.55 1.42
N LEU A 144 -23.78 -21.49 2.32
CA LEU A 144 -24.78 -21.26 3.37
C LEU A 144 -24.39 -20.12 4.32
N ARG A 145 -23.11 -19.97 4.65
CA ARG A 145 -22.63 -18.85 5.46
C ARG A 145 -22.80 -17.50 4.76
N LEU A 146 -22.45 -17.43 3.48
CA LEU A 146 -22.59 -16.19 2.71
C LEU A 146 -24.07 -15.79 2.56
N GLU A 147 -24.95 -16.78 2.36
CA GLU A 147 -26.41 -16.56 2.36
C GLU A 147 -26.91 -16.08 3.74
N ALA A 148 -26.55 -16.77 4.83
CA ALA A 148 -26.93 -16.37 6.18
C ALA A 148 -26.42 -14.95 6.52
N GLN A 149 -25.20 -14.64 6.08
CA GLN A 149 -24.63 -13.30 6.20
C GLN A 149 -25.46 -12.25 5.45
N TRP A 150 -25.97 -12.57 4.25
CA TRP A 150 -26.82 -11.65 3.50
C TRP A 150 -28.16 -11.42 4.20
N GLN A 151 -28.78 -12.47 4.72
CA GLN A 151 -30.04 -12.35 5.46
C GLN A 151 -29.86 -11.48 6.71
N ALA A 152 -28.79 -11.70 7.48
CA ALA A 152 -28.48 -10.87 8.65
C ALA A 152 -28.33 -9.38 8.30
N VAL A 153 -27.65 -9.07 7.18
CA VAL A 153 -27.53 -7.68 6.68
C VAL A 153 -28.90 -7.09 6.33
N ARG A 154 -29.78 -7.85 5.68
CA ARG A 154 -31.13 -7.40 5.33
C ARG A 154 -32.00 -7.15 6.56
N GLU A 155 -31.91 -8.01 7.57
CA GLU A 155 -32.63 -7.85 8.84
C GLU A 155 -32.20 -6.59 9.58
N VAL A 156 -30.88 -6.35 9.68
CA VAL A 156 -30.34 -5.13 10.30
C VAL A 156 -30.83 -3.88 9.58
N ALA A 157 -30.89 -3.91 8.25
CA ALA A 157 -31.35 -2.79 7.44
C ALA A 157 -32.82 -2.42 7.65
N GLN A 158 -33.67 -3.40 8.00
CA GLN A 158 -35.08 -3.14 8.30
C GLN A 158 -35.26 -2.37 9.62
N HIS A 159 -34.33 -2.50 10.56
CA HIS A 159 -34.46 -2.01 11.93
C HIS A 159 -33.56 -0.81 12.25
N ARG A 160 -32.61 -0.45 11.37
CA ARG A 160 -31.65 0.62 11.60
C ARG A 160 -31.64 1.66 10.47
N LYS A 161 -31.64 2.95 10.84
CA LYS A 161 -31.22 4.07 9.98
C LYS A 161 -29.69 4.23 9.99
N THR A 162 -28.90 3.14 9.96
CA THR A 162 -27.45 3.25 10.11
C THR A 162 -26.69 3.16 8.80
N ASP A 163 -25.65 3.98 8.73
CA ASP A 163 -24.79 4.24 7.56
C ASP A 163 -23.74 3.12 7.30
N LEU A 164 -23.12 2.55 8.34
CA LEU A 164 -22.19 1.40 8.23
C LEU A 164 -22.87 0.11 8.71
N VAL A 165 -23.05 -0.84 7.80
CA VAL A 165 -23.85 -2.06 8.08
C VAL A 165 -22.98 -3.27 8.38
N LYS A 166 -21.80 -3.37 7.76
CA LYS A 166 -20.85 -4.44 8.10
C LYS A 166 -19.39 -3.98 7.89
N PRO A 167 -18.58 -3.92 8.97
CA PRO A 167 -17.14 -3.84 8.81
C PRO A 167 -16.59 -5.20 8.34
N VAL A 168 -15.68 -5.17 7.38
CA VAL A 168 -14.92 -6.37 6.99
C VAL A 168 -13.75 -6.54 7.94
N ASN A 169 -13.45 -7.79 8.34
CA ASN A 169 -12.24 -8.10 9.09
C ASN A 169 -11.07 -8.34 8.10
N PRO A 170 -10.08 -7.43 8.01
CA PRO A 170 -8.99 -7.55 7.04
C PRO A 170 -8.15 -8.82 7.21
N VAL A 171 -8.06 -9.35 8.45
CA VAL A 171 -7.34 -10.60 8.73
C VAL A 171 -8.01 -11.77 8.01
N THR A 172 -9.34 -11.86 8.10
CA THR A 172 -10.07 -12.95 7.43
C THR A 172 -9.99 -12.85 5.91
N GLU A 173 -10.05 -11.65 5.32
CA GLU A 173 -9.84 -11.45 3.89
C GLU A 173 -8.44 -11.88 3.46
N TRP A 174 -7.41 -11.46 4.22
CA TRP A 174 -6.04 -11.87 3.94
C TRP A 174 -5.86 -13.39 4.01
N LEU A 175 -6.48 -14.04 5.00
CA LEU A 175 -6.45 -15.49 5.16
C LEU A 175 -7.23 -16.21 4.04
N LEU A 176 -8.35 -15.68 3.55
CA LEU A 176 -9.07 -16.24 2.38
C LEU A 176 -8.21 -16.22 1.11
N GLU A 177 -7.23 -15.32 1.02
CA GLU A 177 -6.35 -15.19 -0.13
C GLU A 177 -5.02 -15.95 0.02
N ASN A 178 -4.48 -16.04 1.23
CA ASN A 178 -3.12 -16.53 1.48
C ASN A 178 -3.05 -17.69 2.49
N GLY A 179 -4.18 -18.04 3.12
CA GLY A 179 -4.23 -18.96 4.25
C GLY A 179 -4.37 -20.44 3.89
N SER A 180 -4.50 -20.80 2.61
CA SER A 180 -4.78 -22.18 2.18
C SER A 180 -3.65 -23.16 2.51
N ASP A 181 -2.42 -22.66 2.61
CA ASP A 181 -1.20 -23.48 2.71
C ASP A 181 -0.48 -23.26 4.05
N LEU A 182 -1.15 -22.63 5.03
CA LEU A 182 -0.58 -22.40 6.36
C LEU A 182 -0.62 -23.67 7.18
N ASP A 183 0.46 -23.98 7.90
CA ASP A 183 0.47 -25.07 8.88
C ASP A 183 -0.03 -24.62 10.26
N GLN A 184 0.29 -23.38 10.63
CA GLN A 184 0.01 -22.84 11.95
C GLN A 184 -0.33 -21.35 11.89
N VAL A 185 -1.27 -20.91 12.73
CA VAL A 185 -1.57 -19.50 12.99
C VAL A 185 -1.40 -19.23 14.48
N ILE A 186 -0.57 -18.26 14.84
CA ILE A 186 -0.32 -17.87 16.24
C ILE A 186 -0.96 -16.52 16.48
N VAL A 187 -1.76 -16.41 17.53
CA VAL A 187 -2.50 -15.18 17.88
C VAL A 187 -2.34 -14.80 19.34
N GLU A 188 -2.55 -13.52 19.64
CA GLU A 188 -2.67 -13.03 21.01
C GLU A 188 -4.16 -12.94 21.38
N GLY A 189 -4.56 -13.59 22.47
CA GLY A 189 -5.92 -13.57 22.99
C GLY A 189 -6.82 -14.73 22.53
N ASP A 190 -7.57 -15.30 23.48
CA ASP A 190 -8.40 -16.49 23.25
C ASP A 190 -9.58 -16.22 22.31
N ALA A 191 -10.21 -15.04 22.41
CA ALA A 191 -11.35 -14.68 21.57
C ALA A 191 -11.02 -14.66 20.07
N LEU A 192 -9.82 -14.20 19.70
CA LEU A 192 -9.37 -14.21 18.31
C LEU A 192 -9.04 -15.63 17.86
N ALA A 193 -8.44 -16.46 18.74
CA ALA A 193 -8.16 -17.86 18.43
C ALA A 193 -9.45 -18.66 18.17
N GLU A 194 -10.47 -18.48 19.00
CA GLU A 194 -11.78 -19.10 18.80
C GLU A 194 -12.42 -18.66 17.49
N THR A 195 -12.40 -17.35 17.21
CA THR A 195 -12.92 -16.78 15.96
C THR A 195 -12.24 -17.37 14.73
N LEU A 196 -10.91 -17.45 14.72
CA LEU A 196 -10.14 -18.02 13.61
C LEU A 196 -10.30 -19.54 13.51
N THR A 197 -10.43 -20.24 14.63
CA THR A 197 -10.71 -21.68 14.65
C THR A 197 -12.06 -21.95 13.99
N HIS A 198 -13.10 -21.20 14.34
CA HIS A 198 -14.41 -21.30 13.72
C HIS A 198 -14.37 -20.95 12.22
N PHE A 199 -13.65 -19.90 11.84
CA PHE A 199 -13.44 -19.50 10.45
C PHE A 199 -12.85 -20.65 9.59
N TRP A 200 -11.92 -21.44 10.14
CA TRP A 200 -11.32 -22.62 9.51
C TRP A 200 -12.14 -23.90 9.54
N GLN A 201 -13.23 -23.99 10.30
CA GLN A 201 -14.06 -25.20 10.35
C GLN A 201 -14.63 -25.63 9.00
N SER A 202 -14.65 -24.73 8.02
CA SER A 202 -15.20 -24.98 6.70
C SER A 202 -14.15 -25.11 5.60
N ALA A 203 -12.90 -24.80 5.90
CA ALA A 203 -11.80 -25.00 4.97
C ALA A 203 -11.42 -26.48 4.93
N THR A 204 -11.06 -26.97 3.74
CA THR A 204 -10.53 -28.33 3.57
C THR A 204 -9.20 -28.51 4.30
N HIS A 205 -8.31 -27.52 4.23
CA HIS A 205 -7.09 -27.45 5.03
C HIS A 205 -7.29 -26.53 6.23
N ARG A 206 -6.87 -26.98 7.41
CA ARG A 206 -7.08 -26.24 8.68
C ARG A 206 -5.75 -26.12 9.42
N PRO A 207 -5.09 -24.95 9.41
CA PRO A 207 -3.90 -24.75 10.23
C PRO A 207 -4.24 -24.86 11.70
N LEU A 208 -3.23 -25.25 12.47
CA LEU A 208 -3.32 -25.24 13.93
C LEU A 208 -3.34 -23.80 14.45
N VAL A 209 -4.46 -23.36 15.01
CA VAL A 209 -4.57 -22.06 15.68
C VAL A 209 -4.06 -22.19 17.11
N LYS A 210 -2.99 -21.46 17.46
CA LYS A 210 -2.43 -21.43 18.83
C LYS A 210 -2.51 -20.03 19.43
N VAL A 211 -2.85 -19.97 20.70
CA VAL A 211 -2.71 -18.76 21.49
C VAL A 211 -1.26 -18.66 21.99
N HIS A 212 -0.65 -17.50 21.79
CA HIS A 212 0.66 -17.18 22.35
C HIS A 212 0.54 -17.01 23.86
N GLN A 213 1.19 -17.90 24.62
CA GLN A 213 1.21 -17.92 26.09
C GLN A 213 2.61 -17.61 26.67
N GLY A 214 3.58 -17.31 25.80
CA GLY A 214 4.95 -17.02 26.21
C GLY A 214 5.10 -15.63 26.84
N PRO A 215 6.21 -15.37 27.57
CA PRO A 215 6.48 -14.05 28.10
C PRO A 215 6.73 -13.03 26.96
N GLY A 216 6.22 -11.81 27.14
CA GLY A 216 6.36 -10.71 26.17
C GLY A 216 5.32 -10.75 25.04
N LEU A 217 5.27 -9.67 24.26
CA LEU A 217 4.34 -9.53 23.13
C LEU A 217 4.81 -10.40 21.95
N LEU A 218 3.88 -11.01 21.24
CA LEU A 218 4.12 -11.82 20.04
C LEU A 218 4.95 -11.06 19.00
N ARG A 219 4.68 -9.77 18.82
CA ARG A 219 5.44 -8.89 17.92
C ARG A 219 6.92 -8.77 18.28
N ASP A 220 7.25 -8.84 19.57
CA ASP A 220 8.62 -8.74 20.08
C ASP A 220 9.34 -10.08 19.91
N VAL A 221 8.65 -11.18 20.20
CA VAL A 221 9.15 -12.55 19.98
C VAL A 221 9.56 -12.74 18.52
N TYR A 222 8.73 -12.27 17.58
CA TYR A 222 9.02 -12.33 16.14
C TYR A 222 9.75 -11.09 15.59
N LYS A 223 10.17 -10.16 16.46
CA LYS A 223 10.96 -8.96 16.14
C LYS A 223 10.39 -8.11 15.00
N LEU A 224 9.08 -7.97 14.93
CA LEU A 224 8.39 -7.25 13.85
C LEU A 224 8.85 -5.79 13.72
N GLU A 225 9.14 -5.12 14.83
CA GLU A 225 9.61 -3.72 14.81
C GLU A 225 10.96 -3.56 14.09
N SER A 226 11.87 -4.53 14.28
CA SER A 226 13.14 -4.54 13.56
C SER A 226 12.94 -4.74 12.05
N ALA A 227 11.94 -5.54 11.66
CA ALA A 227 11.56 -5.71 10.27
C ALA A 227 10.96 -4.41 9.69
N PHE A 228 10.07 -3.74 10.41
CA PHE A 228 9.51 -2.44 9.99
C PHE A 228 10.58 -1.37 9.82
N SER A 229 11.50 -1.25 10.77
CA SER A 229 12.65 -0.35 10.67
C SER A 229 13.49 -0.65 9.43
N SER A 230 13.67 -1.93 9.08
CA SER A 230 14.39 -2.33 7.86
C SER A 230 13.68 -1.93 6.57
N PHE A 231 12.35 -1.80 6.57
CA PHE A 231 11.57 -1.38 5.39
C PHE A 231 11.76 0.09 5.04
N LEU A 232 12.20 0.92 5.99
CA LEU A 232 12.56 2.31 5.75
C LEU A 232 13.97 2.47 5.17
N GLN A 233 14.81 1.45 5.28
CA GLN A 233 16.17 1.49 4.76
C GLN A 233 16.17 1.31 3.25
N SER A 234 16.94 2.15 2.54
CA SER A 234 17.18 1.97 1.10
C SER A 234 18.16 0.83 0.83
N LYS A 235 19.08 0.56 1.76
CA LYS A 235 20.16 -0.42 1.59
C LYS A 235 19.87 -1.73 2.35
N ILE A 236 20.04 -2.86 1.67
CA ILE A 236 19.82 -4.20 2.25
C ILE A 236 21.03 -5.07 1.95
N TRP A 237 21.62 -5.68 2.97
CA TRP A 237 22.78 -6.55 2.82
C TRP A 237 22.38 -7.96 2.36
N LEU A 238 23.16 -8.52 1.45
CA LEU A 238 23.01 -9.89 0.94
C LEU A 238 23.98 -10.83 1.67
N PRO A 239 23.65 -12.13 1.79
CA PRO A 239 24.52 -13.12 2.44
C PRO A 239 25.94 -13.20 1.86
N SER A 240 26.09 -12.95 0.56
CA SER A 240 27.40 -12.90 -0.12
C SER A 240 28.29 -11.70 0.24
N GLY A 241 27.79 -10.75 1.05
CA GLY A 241 28.48 -9.50 1.39
C GLY A 241 28.24 -8.37 0.38
N GLY A 242 27.47 -8.64 -0.68
CA GLY A 242 26.87 -7.62 -1.54
C GLY A 242 25.72 -6.90 -0.84
N TYR A 243 25.10 -5.96 -1.54
CA TYR A 243 23.91 -5.27 -1.06
C TYR A 243 23.01 -4.81 -2.20
N LEU A 244 21.73 -4.67 -1.91
CA LEU A 244 20.74 -4.01 -2.74
C LEU A 244 20.58 -2.56 -2.30
N GLU A 245 20.35 -1.67 -3.25
CA GLU A 245 19.92 -0.30 -3.01
C GLU A 245 18.59 -0.03 -3.71
N ILE A 246 17.55 0.28 -2.92
CA ILE A 246 16.20 0.58 -3.39
C ILE A 246 16.05 2.08 -3.53
N LYS A 247 15.75 2.54 -4.75
CA LYS A 247 15.58 3.95 -5.10
C LYS A 247 14.15 4.18 -5.62
N PRO A 248 13.21 4.59 -4.74
CA PRO A 248 11.87 4.97 -5.19
C PRO A 248 11.95 6.27 -6.00
N GLY A 249 11.49 6.22 -7.25
CA GLY A 249 11.32 7.37 -8.12
C GLY A 249 9.86 7.78 -8.24
N GLN A 250 9.60 8.88 -8.96
CA GLN A 250 8.23 9.38 -9.17
C GLN A 250 7.39 8.42 -10.03
N ALA A 251 7.99 7.88 -11.09
CA ALA A 251 7.31 7.02 -12.06
C ALA A 251 7.56 5.52 -11.83
N LEU A 252 8.76 5.17 -11.37
CA LEU A 252 9.23 3.80 -11.22
C LEU A 252 10.14 3.64 -10.01
N THR A 253 10.26 2.42 -9.51
CA THR A 253 11.19 2.05 -8.44
C THR A 253 12.38 1.28 -9.01
N VAL A 254 13.60 1.70 -8.69
CA VAL A 254 14.83 1.04 -9.13
C VAL A 254 15.43 0.22 -7.98
N PHE A 255 15.86 -1.00 -8.29
CA PHE A 255 16.70 -1.83 -7.43
C PHE A 255 18.09 -1.94 -8.07
N ASP A 256 19.13 -1.57 -7.33
CA ASP A 256 20.53 -1.61 -7.78
C ASP A 256 21.31 -2.67 -6.98
N VAL A 257 21.91 -3.65 -7.68
CA VAL A 257 22.62 -4.78 -7.08
C VAL A 257 24.12 -4.53 -7.07
N ASN A 258 24.70 -4.48 -5.87
CA ASN A 258 26.12 -4.21 -5.68
C ASN A 258 26.84 -5.41 -5.03
N SER A 259 28.04 -5.74 -5.50
CA SER A 259 28.83 -6.85 -4.97
C SER A 259 29.49 -6.59 -3.60
N GLY A 260 29.46 -5.34 -3.11
CA GLY A 260 30.09 -4.94 -1.85
C GLY A 260 31.62 -5.02 -1.84
N LYS A 261 32.24 -4.62 -0.72
CA LYS A 261 33.71 -4.68 -0.50
C LYS A 261 34.17 -5.91 0.31
N GLY A 262 33.25 -6.79 0.68
CA GLY A 262 33.40 -7.76 1.78
C GLY A 262 34.00 -9.14 1.45
N SER A 263 34.45 -9.42 0.23
CA SER A 263 35.09 -10.70 -0.08
C SER A 263 36.30 -10.51 -0.99
N GLY A 264 37.45 -11.01 -0.52
CA GLY A 264 38.73 -10.88 -1.19
C GLY A 264 38.70 -11.37 -2.64
N GLY A 265 39.01 -10.45 -3.56
CA GLY A 265 39.19 -10.70 -4.99
C GLY A 265 37.89 -10.99 -5.75
N ARG A 266 37.83 -10.56 -7.02
CA ARG A 266 36.81 -10.99 -8.00
C ARG A 266 36.93 -12.51 -8.20
N LYS A 267 36.29 -13.30 -7.32
CA LYS A 267 36.18 -14.74 -7.52
C LYS A 267 35.25 -15.01 -8.71
N PRO A 268 35.64 -15.86 -9.67
CA PRO A 268 34.74 -16.30 -10.73
C PRO A 268 33.42 -16.83 -10.15
N GLY A 269 32.28 -16.43 -10.74
CA GLY A 269 30.96 -16.85 -10.30
C GLY A 269 30.33 -16.06 -9.14
N LEU A 270 31.07 -15.14 -8.49
CA LEU A 270 30.51 -14.30 -7.41
C LEU A 270 29.34 -13.45 -7.90
N ALA A 271 29.44 -12.86 -9.11
CA ALA A 271 28.38 -12.02 -9.68
C ALA A 271 27.07 -12.79 -9.86
N LEU A 272 27.12 -14.02 -10.41
CA LEU A 272 25.95 -14.88 -10.54
C LEU A 272 25.35 -15.20 -9.17
N LYS A 273 26.19 -15.61 -8.21
CA LYS A 273 25.72 -15.92 -6.85
C LYS A 273 25.02 -14.73 -6.21
N THR A 274 25.63 -13.54 -6.27
CA THR A 274 25.04 -12.31 -5.74
C THR A 274 23.75 -11.93 -6.46
N ASN A 275 23.66 -12.09 -7.78
CA ASN A 275 22.42 -11.83 -8.53
C ASN A 275 21.30 -12.82 -8.19
N LEU A 276 21.60 -14.09 -7.94
CA LEU A 276 20.61 -15.08 -7.50
C LEU A 276 20.08 -14.76 -6.09
N GLU A 277 20.96 -14.37 -5.16
CA GLU A 277 20.56 -13.87 -3.83
C GLU A 277 19.73 -12.59 -3.95
N ALA A 278 20.16 -11.66 -4.81
CA ALA A 278 19.47 -10.42 -5.10
C ALA A 278 18.07 -10.66 -5.67
N ALA A 279 17.90 -11.60 -6.60
CA ALA A 279 16.59 -11.92 -7.18
C ALA A 279 15.58 -12.35 -6.11
N LEU A 280 15.99 -13.21 -5.17
CA LEU A 280 15.13 -13.62 -4.05
C LEU A 280 14.79 -12.44 -3.14
N GLU A 281 15.79 -11.64 -2.78
CA GLU A 281 15.60 -10.53 -1.86
C GLU A 281 14.79 -9.38 -2.48
N VAL A 282 15.00 -9.05 -3.76
CA VAL A 282 14.19 -8.07 -4.48
C VAL A 282 12.73 -8.50 -4.51
N ALA A 283 12.44 -9.76 -4.87
CA ALA A 283 11.07 -10.28 -4.84
C ALA A 283 10.45 -10.18 -3.43
N ARG A 284 11.23 -10.54 -2.40
CA ARG A 284 10.82 -10.40 -0.99
C ARG A 284 10.48 -8.96 -0.62
N GLN A 285 11.31 -8.00 -1.02
CA GLN A 285 11.09 -6.57 -0.74
C GLN A 285 9.89 -5.99 -1.49
N ILE A 286 9.67 -6.41 -2.74
CA ILE A 286 8.48 -6.03 -3.51
C ILE A 286 7.21 -6.45 -2.76
N LEU A 287 7.20 -7.67 -2.20
CA LEU A 287 6.06 -8.20 -1.46
C LEU A 287 5.88 -7.52 -0.09
N LEU A 288 6.96 -7.37 0.68
CA LEU A 288 6.90 -6.83 2.04
C LEU A 288 6.60 -5.33 2.08
N ARG A 289 7.18 -4.55 1.17
CA ARG A 289 6.95 -3.10 1.06
C ARG A 289 5.75 -2.77 0.16
N ASP A 290 5.12 -3.80 -0.41
CA ASP A 290 4.06 -3.72 -1.41
C ASP A 290 4.37 -2.74 -2.54
N ILE A 291 5.59 -2.83 -3.09
CA ILE A 291 6.03 -1.98 -4.20
C ILE A 291 5.22 -2.34 -5.44
N GLY A 292 4.61 -1.35 -6.07
CA GLY A 292 3.85 -1.53 -7.31
C GLY A 292 4.12 -0.40 -8.30
N GLY A 293 3.61 -0.55 -9.51
CA GLY A 293 3.91 0.29 -10.66
C GLY A 293 5.00 -0.33 -11.53
N LEU A 294 5.78 0.53 -12.19
CA LEU A 294 6.96 0.11 -12.94
C LEU A 294 8.13 -0.11 -11.98
N ILE A 295 8.80 -1.25 -12.14
CA ILE A 295 9.94 -1.65 -11.33
C ILE A 295 11.06 -2.05 -12.28
N VAL A 296 12.27 -1.55 -12.02
CA VAL A 296 13.48 -1.83 -12.80
C VAL A 296 14.54 -2.38 -11.85
N ILE A 297 15.21 -3.45 -12.25
CA ILE A 297 16.26 -4.10 -11.46
C ILE A 297 17.55 -4.11 -12.29
N ASP A 298 18.58 -3.47 -11.76
CA ASP A 298 19.92 -3.39 -12.32
C ASP A 298 20.80 -4.44 -11.66
N PHE A 299 20.93 -5.60 -12.32
CA PHE A 299 21.76 -6.70 -11.85
C PHE A 299 23.22 -6.47 -12.21
N ILE A 300 24.14 -7.13 -11.48
CA ILE A 300 25.56 -7.12 -11.85
C ILE A 300 25.73 -7.76 -13.24
N ASP A 301 26.52 -7.14 -14.10
CA ASP A 301 26.77 -7.64 -15.46
C ASP A 301 27.15 -9.13 -15.51
N LEU A 302 26.38 -9.90 -16.27
CA LEU A 302 26.63 -11.31 -16.56
C LEU A 302 26.96 -11.49 -18.04
N LYS A 303 28.08 -12.15 -18.34
CA LYS A 303 28.52 -12.41 -19.72
C LYS A 303 27.72 -13.53 -20.40
N SER A 304 27.28 -14.52 -19.62
CA SER A 304 26.56 -15.68 -20.14
C SER A 304 25.06 -15.42 -20.24
N ALA A 305 24.46 -15.76 -21.38
CA ALA A 305 23.00 -15.76 -21.54
C ALA A 305 22.32 -16.79 -20.62
N GLU A 306 22.98 -17.92 -20.37
CA GLU A 306 22.50 -18.96 -19.46
C GLU A 306 22.41 -18.44 -18.02
N ASP A 307 23.43 -17.69 -17.58
CA ASP A 307 23.47 -17.11 -16.25
C ASP A 307 22.38 -16.05 -16.05
N ARG A 308 22.14 -15.20 -17.06
CA ARG A 308 21.02 -14.25 -17.05
C ARG A 308 19.68 -14.98 -16.93
N HIS A 309 19.50 -16.06 -17.69
CA HIS A 309 18.28 -16.84 -17.64
C HIS A 309 18.05 -17.51 -16.28
N LYS A 310 19.10 -17.99 -15.61
CA LYS A 310 19.00 -18.51 -14.23
C LYS A 310 18.48 -17.45 -13.26
N VAL A 311 18.97 -16.22 -13.37
CA VAL A 311 18.51 -15.09 -12.54
C VAL A 311 17.04 -14.76 -12.80
N GLU A 312 16.62 -14.72 -14.08
CA GLU A 312 15.21 -14.51 -14.47
C GLU A 312 14.28 -15.59 -13.90
N GLN A 313 14.66 -16.87 -14.05
CA GLN A 313 13.86 -17.99 -13.54
C GLN A 313 13.73 -17.93 -12.01
N GLN A 314 14.82 -17.63 -11.31
CA GLN A 314 14.80 -17.49 -9.85
C GLN A 314 13.89 -16.33 -9.40
N PHE A 315 13.95 -15.19 -10.10
CA PHE A 315 13.09 -14.05 -9.81
C PHE A 315 11.60 -14.37 -10.04
N GLN A 316 11.28 -15.04 -11.16
CA GLN A 316 9.90 -15.47 -11.46
C GLN A 316 9.37 -16.46 -10.43
N ALA A 317 10.19 -17.44 -10.02
CA ALA A 317 9.84 -18.41 -8.99
C ALA A 317 9.60 -17.75 -7.63
N ALA A 318 10.43 -16.77 -7.25
CA ALA A 318 10.29 -16.02 -6.00
C ALA A 318 8.99 -15.20 -5.95
N LEU A 319 8.51 -14.73 -7.10
CA LEU A 319 7.23 -14.01 -7.21
C LEU A 319 6.03 -14.91 -7.46
N SER A 320 6.17 -16.25 -7.45
CA SER A 320 5.06 -17.18 -7.73
C SER A 320 3.87 -16.98 -6.78
N PHE A 321 4.14 -16.71 -5.51
CA PHE A 321 3.15 -16.45 -4.45
C PHE A 321 2.52 -15.05 -4.51
N ASP A 322 3.02 -14.14 -5.35
CA ASP A 322 2.42 -12.81 -5.48
C ASP A 322 1.04 -12.90 -6.13
N THR A 323 0.02 -12.47 -5.42
CA THR A 323 -1.36 -12.46 -5.91
C THR A 323 -1.64 -11.28 -6.84
N ALA A 324 -0.80 -10.23 -6.81
CA ALA A 324 -0.97 -9.06 -7.66
C ALA A 324 -0.72 -9.40 -9.13
N LYS A 325 -1.47 -8.74 -10.03
CA LYS A 325 -1.20 -8.82 -11.47
C LYS A 325 0.17 -8.23 -11.74
N ARG A 326 0.98 -8.98 -12.48
CA ARG A 326 2.35 -8.59 -12.81
C ARG A 326 2.69 -9.02 -14.22
N GLN A 327 3.61 -8.29 -14.83
CA GLN A 327 4.20 -8.62 -16.11
C GLN A 327 5.71 -8.43 -15.98
N ILE A 328 6.49 -9.46 -16.28
CA ILE A 328 7.94 -9.47 -16.16
C ILE A 328 8.51 -9.65 -17.57
N GLN A 329 9.42 -8.78 -17.97
CA GLN A 329 10.16 -8.88 -19.23
C GLN A 329 11.49 -9.60 -19.01
N PRO A 330 12.04 -10.26 -20.04
CA PRO A 330 13.42 -10.74 -20.01
C PRO A 330 14.41 -9.59 -19.75
N ILE A 331 15.61 -9.92 -19.26
CA ILE A 331 16.69 -8.96 -19.08
C ILE A 331 17.03 -8.33 -20.43
N SER A 332 16.94 -7.00 -20.48
CA SER A 332 17.18 -6.21 -21.68
C SER A 332 18.63 -6.29 -22.16
N ALA A 333 18.90 -5.78 -23.35
CA ALA A 333 20.26 -5.61 -23.87
C ALA A 333 21.12 -4.68 -22.99
N LEU A 334 20.49 -3.81 -22.19
CA LEU A 334 21.16 -2.92 -21.24
C LEU A 334 21.43 -3.59 -19.88
N GLY A 335 21.09 -4.87 -19.70
CA GLY A 335 21.30 -5.59 -18.42
C GLY A 335 20.17 -5.39 -17.40
N LEU A 336 19.14 -4.61 -17.72
CA LEU A 336 18.04 -4.30 -16.83
C LEU A 336 16.90 -5.32 -16.94
N LEU A 337 16.39 -5.79 -15.80
CA LEU A 337 15.12 -6.50 -15.72
C LEU A 337 13.98 -5.51 -15.48
N GLU A 338 12.96 -5.56 -16.32
CA GLU A 338 11.80 -4.66 -16.25
C GLU A 338 10.54 -5.43 -15.88
N MET A 339 9.75 -4.88 -14.97
CA MET A 339 8.44 -5.42 -14.66
C MET A 339 7.40 -4.34 -14.35
N SER A 340 6.13 -4.68 -14.58
CA SER A 340 5.02 -3.93 -14.01
C SER A 340 4.31 -4.80 -12.98
N ARG A 341 3.91 -4.20 -11.86
CA ARG A 341 3.10 -4.82 -10.82
C ARG A 341 1.93 -3.92 -10.48
N GLN A 342 0.73 -4.49 -10.36
CA GLN A 342 -0.44 -3.73 -9.94
C GLN A 342 -0.20 -3.11 -8.55
N LYS A 343 -0.29 -1.78 -8.45
CA LYS A 343 -0.28 -1.09 -7.16
C LYS A 343 -1.52 -1.51 -6.37
N ARG A 344 -1.32 -2.03 -5.16
CA ARG A 344 -2.41 -2.05 -4.19
C ARG A 344 -2.50 -0.66 -3.57
N GLU A 345 -3.71 -0.26 -3.22
CA GLU A 345 -4.02 1.16 -3.00
C GLU A 345 -3.52 1.70 -1.67
N MET A 346 -3.20 0.81 -0.73
CA MET A 346 -2.53 1.16 0.52
C MET A 346 -1.28 0.29 0.71
N GLY A 347 -0.18 0.68 0.07
CA GLY A 347 1.11 0.05 0.30
C GLY A 347 1.63 0.33 1.71
N PHE A 348 2.46 -0.56 2.25
CA PHE A 348 2.95 -0.49 3.64
C PHE A 348 3.53 0.88 3.99
N LEU A 349 4.44 1.41 3.16
CA LEU A 349 5.10 2.69 3.43
C LEU A 349 4.13 3.89 3.37
N HIS A 350 3.05 3.81 2.59
CA HIS A 350 2.06 4.89 2.54
C HIS A 350 1.28 5.01 3.86
N GLN A 351 1.06 3.88 4.54
CA GLN A 351 0.35 3.85 5.83
C GLN A 351 1.26 4.14 7.02
N HIS A 352 2.54 3.77 6.92
CA HIS A 352 3.46 3.76 8.06
C HIS A 352 4.63 4.74 7.95
N ALA A 353 4.72 5.53 6.88
CA ALA A 353 5.74 6.54 6.71
C ALA A 353 5.16 7.85 6.16
N VAL A 354 5.81 8.97 6.52
CA VAL A 354 5.52 10.30 5.98
C VAL A 354 6.73 10.83 5.25
N ASP A 355 6.51 11.68 4.26
CA ASP A 355 7.59 12.34 3.54
C ASP A 355 8.44 13.17 4.50
N CYS A 356 9.76 13.13 4.29
CA CYS A 356 10.69 13.93 5.09
C CYS A 356 10.33 15.43 4.98
N PRO A 357 10.04 16.13 6.09
CA PRO A 357 9.62 17.54 6.04
C PRO A 357 10.74 18.48 5.57
N VAL A 358 12.00 18.03 5.63
CA VAL A 358 13.17 18.82 5.27
C VAL A 358 13.47 18.72 3.77
N CYS A 359 13.65 17.49 3.26
CA CYS A 359 14.05 17.25 1.88
C CYS A 359 12.86 16.98 0.94
N LYS A 360 11.65 16.77 1.49
CA LYS A 360 10.43 16.42 0.76
C LYS A 360 10.62 15.27 -0.23
N GLY A 361 11.34 14.24 0.22
CA GLY A 361 11.61 13.04 -0.58
C GLY A 361 12.84 13.11 -1.50
N SER A 362 13.52 14.26 -1.61
CA SER A 362 14.71 14.37 -2.48
C SER A 362 15.95 13.62 -1.95
N GLY A 363 15.98 13.25 -0.67
CA GLY A 363 17.15 12.64 -0.04
C GLY A 363 18.36 13.58 0.10
N GLN A 364 18.21 14.86 -0.28
CA GLN A 364 19.28 15.85 -0.27
C GLN A 364 18.82 17.14 0.41
N VAL A 365 19.74 17.79 1.12
CA VAL A 365 19.53 19.11 1.71
C VAL A 365 20.68 20.03 1.29
N ARG A 366 20.44 21.34 1.24
CA ARG A 366 21.50 22.30 0.92
C ARG A 366 22.66 22.15 1.90
N SER A 367 23.88 22.22 1.38
CA SER A 367 25.09 22.28 2.20
C SER A 367 25.10 23.54 3.08
N LEU A 368 25.87 23.53 4.17
CA LEU A 368 25.96 24.67 5.10
C LEU A 368 26.39 25.96 4.38
N LEU A 369 27.36 25.87 3.47
CA LEU A 369 27.80 27.00 2.65
C LEU A 369 26.67 27.53 1.75
N SER A 370 25.95 26.64 1.05
CA SER A 370 24.82 27.04 0.21
C SER A 370 23.69 27.67 1.01
N ARG A 371 23.45 27.21 2.24
CA ARG A 371 22.49 27.82 3.18
C ARG A 371 22.94 29.19 3.65
N ALA A 372 24.23 29.36 3.96
CA ALA A 372 24.79 30.66 4.35
C ALA A 372 24.64 31.71 3.23
N TYR A 373 24.93 31.34 1.98
CA TYR A 373 24.69 32.23 0.83
C TYR A 373 23.21 32.55 0.62
N ALA A 374 22.31 31.58 0.83
CA ALA A 374 20.88 31.85 0.75
C ALA A 374 20.41 32.87 1.79
N LEU A 375 20.97 32.83 3.01
CA LEU A 375 20.72 33.84 4.04
C LEU A 375 21.33 35.20 3.70
N TYR A 376 22.53 35.21 3.11
CA TYR A 376 23.16 36.41 2.60
C TYR A 376 22.26 37.11 1.55
N ASP A 377 21.76 36.36 0.57
CA ASP A 377 20.83 36.87 -0.44
C ASP A 377 19.50 37.34 0.18
N GLN A 378 19.01 36.65 1.20
CA GLN A 378 17.81 37.06 1.92
C GLN A 378 18.03 38.36 2.69
N ALA A 379 19.20 38.54 3.31
CA ALA A 379 19.58 39.77 4.00
C ALA A 379 19.64 40.95 3.03
N LEU A 380 20.23 40.76 1.84
CA LEU A 380 20.23 41.78 0.78
C LEU A 380 18.83 42.22 0.35
N ARG A 381 17.85 41.30 0.35
CA ARG A 381 16.48 41.58 -0.09
C ARG A 381 15.59 42.19 0.99
N ARG A 382 15.80 41.81 2.26
CA ARG A 382 14.90 42.15 3.38
C ARG A 382 15.51 43.13 4.37
N GLY A 383 16.83 43.21 4.43
CA GLY A 383 17.52 44.08 5.35
C GLY A 383 17.31 45.55 5.01
N VAL A 384 17.21 46.36 6.05
CA VAL A 384 17.19 47.82 5.95
C VAL A 384 18.57 48.29 6.40
N LYS A 385 19.27 49.09 5.57
CA LYS A 385 20.68 49.44 5.82
C LYS A 385 20.93 50.06 7.20
N ASP A 386 19.97 50.83 7.70
CA ASP A 386 20.07 51.56 8.97
C ASP A 386 19.54 50.78 10.18
N GLU A 387 19.09 49.54 9.99
CA GLU A 387 18.59 48.67 11.06
C GLU A 387 19.47 47.42 11.21
N PRO A 388 19.69 46.95 12.45
CA PRO A 388 20.45 45.73 12.66
C PRO A 388 19.71 44.54 12.04
N ILE A 389 20.44 43.61 11.44
CA ILE A 389 19.87 42.36 10.94
C ILE A 389 20.29 41.19 11.85
N ILE A 390 19.35 40.28 12.05
CA ILE A 390 19.56 39.06 12.83
C ILE A 390 19.39 37.87 11.90
N LEU A 391 20.47 37.13 11.69
CA LEU A 391 20.45 35.85 10.98
C LEU A 391 20.06 34.75 11.96
N MET A 392 18.84 34.24 11.81
CA MET A 392 18.32 33.11 12.60
C MET A 392 18.72 31.81 11.92
N VAL A 393 19.55 30.99 12.57
CA VAL A 393 20.15 29.78 11.97
C VAL A 393 20.09 28.58 12.90
N ARG A 394 19.98 27.36 12.36
CA ARG A 394 20.03 26.12 13.14
C ARG A 394 21.45 25.88 13.68
N PRO A 395 21.61 25.09 14.77
CA PRO A 395 22.91 24.88 15.42
C PRO A 395 24.07 24.49 14.49
N PRO A 396 23.89 23.59 13.48
CA PRO A 396 24.98 23.24 12.56
C PRO A 396 25.48 24.43 11.73
N LEU A 397 24.57 25.33 11.32
CA LEU A 397 24.90 26.52 10.54
C LEU A 397 25.46 27.62 11.43
N LEU A 398 25.00 27.75 12.68
CA LEU A 398 25.59 28.64 13.68
C LEU A 398 27.07 28.31 13.91
N HIS A 399 27.35 27.04 14.19
CA HIS A 399 28.73 26.57 14.38
C HIS A 399 29.57 26.76 13.12
N TRP A 400 28.97 26.58 11.93
CA TRP A 400 29.65 26.88 10.68
C TRP A 400 30.01 28.36 10.55
N PHE A 401 29.09 29.27 10.88
CA PHE A 401 29.36 30.73 10.86
C PHE A 401 30.50 31.11 11.81
N GLN A 402 30.53 30.54 13.01
CA GLN A 402 31.57 30.80 14.02
C GLN A 402 32.98 30.40 13.56
N ASN A 403 33.10 29.33 12.77
CA ASN A 403 34.41 28.77 12.40
C ASN A 403 34.83 29.09 10.96
N HIS A 404 33.87 29.27 10.05
CA HIS A 404 34.12 29.35 8.60
C HIS A 404 33.39 30.52 7.92
N GLY A 405 32.45 31.18 8.61
CA GLY A 405 31.57 32.19 8.02
C GLY A 405 32.15 33.61 7.96
N ALA A 406 33.40 33.83 8.40
CA ALA A 406 33.98 35.16 8.58
C ALA A 406 33.85 36.05 7.34
N LYS A 407 34.14 35.54 6.13
CA LYS A 407 34.03 36.30 4.88
C LYS A 407 32.59 36.75 4.57
N ILE A 408 31.61 35.89 4.85
CA ILE A 408 30.19 36.20 4.61
C ILE A 408 29.72 37.24 5.62
N LEU A 409 30.13 37.10 6.89
CA LEU A 409 29.78 38.05 7.95
C LEU A 409 30.41 39.42 7.70
N GLU A 410 31.69 39.47 7.31
CA GLU A 410 32.37 40.72 6.96
C GLU A 410 31.65 41.45 5.81
N ALA A 411 31.26 40.72 4.76
CA ALA A 411 30.49 41.29 3.67
C ALA A 411 29.12 41.83 4.14
N LEU A 412 28.44 41.13 5.06
CA LEU A 412 27.17 41.60 5.62
C LEU A 412 27.36 42.81 6.53
N HIS A 413 28.40 42.85 7.37
CA HIS A 413 28.71 44.00 8.22
C HIS A 413 29.02 45.25 7.40
N GLN A 414 29.65 45.11 6.22
CA GLN A 414 29.85 46.23 5.29
C GLN A 414 28.53 46.75 4.69
N LEU A 415 27.58 45.86 4.45
CA LEU A 415 26.27 46.20 3.87
C LEU A 415 25.27 46.75 4.90
N PHE A 416 25.38 46.29 6.15
CA PHE A 416 24.48 46.60 7.27
C PHE A 416 25.28 47.13 8.46
N PRO A 417 25.71 48.41 8.41
CA PRO A 417 26.55 49.01 9.46
C PRO A 417 25.85 49.13 10.82
N ALA A 418 24.51 49.08 10.86
CA ALA A 418 23.73 49.08 12.10
C ALA A 418 23.90 47.81 12.95
N GLY A 419 24.43 46.73 12.37
CA GLY A 419 24.79 45.50 13.09
C GLY A 419 24.32 44.24 12.37
N VAL A 420 25.13 43.18 12.48
CA VAL A 420 24.75 41.83 12.03
C VAL A 420 24.99 40.87 13.17
N GLU A 421 23.92 40.23 13.63
CA GLU A 421 23.98 39.19 14.65
C GLU A 421 23.60 37.84 14.05
N VAL A 422 24.24 36.77 14.50
CA VAL A 422 23.85 35.41 14.16
C VAL A 422 23.33 34.74 15.42
N LYS A 423 22.05 34.38 15.42
CA LYS A 423 21.37 33.77 16.57
C LYS A 423 20.83 32.39 16.23
N GLN A 424 20.73 31.55 17.25
CA GLN A 424 20.17 30.22 17.09
C GLN A 424 18.64 30.30 16.90
N ALA A 425 18.16 29.71 15.82
CA ALA A 425 16.75 29.45 15.60
C ALA A 425 16.27 28.25 16.44
N PHE A 426 15.19 28.45 17.21
CA PHE A 426 14.49 27.40 17.96
C PHE A 426 13.53 26.60 17.05
N ALA A 427 12.97 25.50 17.53
CA ALA A 427 12.12 24.60 16.73
C ALA A 427 11.05 25.35 15.93
N ASP A 428 10.43 26.34 16.58
CA ASP A 428 9.24 27.06 16.11
C ASP A 428 9.60 28.27 15.20
N ASN A 429 10.87 28.67 15.14
CA ASN A 429 11.35 29.76 14.30
C ASN A 429 12.22 29.21 13.16
N PRO A 430 11.77 29.26 11.89
CA PRO A 430 12.56 28.76 10.77
C PRO A 430 13.86 29.56 10.59
N GLU A 431 14.82 28.99 9.85
CA GLU A 431 15.99 29.78 9.46
C GLU A 431 15.58 30.95 8.59
N GLY A 432 16.21 32.10 8.80
CA GLY A 432 15.88 33.29 8.03
C GLY A 432 16.61 34.54 8.51
N VAL A 433 16.17 35.67 7.97
CA VAL A 433 16.65 37.00 8.36
C VAL A 433 15.51 37.78 8.98
N GLU A 434 15.76 38.26 10.20
CA GLU A 434 14.90 39.16 10.96
C GLU A 434 15.54 40.55 11.00
N ILE A 435 14.71 41.58 11.10
CA ILE A 435 15.15 42.96 11.32
C ILE A 435 15.07 43.21 12.81
N GLY A 436 16.20 43.54 13.43
CA GLY A 436 16.26 43.88 14.84
C GLY A 436 15.70 45.28 15.09
N THR A 437 14.91 45.42 16.13
CA THR A 437 14.50 46.75 16.63
C THR A 437 15.66 47.40 17.36
N ARG A 438 16.01 48.64 17.03
CA ARG A 438 16.90 49.46 17.87
C ARG A 438 16.27 49.58 19.26
N SER A 439 16.92 49.01 20.28
CA SER A 439 16.58 49.20 21.70
C SER A 439 16.93 50.60 22.17
#